data_AF-A0A7L5T2H3-F1
#
_entry.id   AF-A0A7L5T2H3-F1
#
_cell.length_a   1.000
_cell.length_b   1.000
_cell.length_c   1.000
_cell.angle_alpha   90.00
_cell.angle_beta   90.00
_cell.angle_gamma   90.00
#
_symmetry.space_group_name_H-M   'P 1'
#
loop_
_entity.id
_entity.type
_entity.pdbx_description
1 polymer ?
#
loop_
_entity_poly.entity_id
_entity_poly.type
_entity_poly.pdbx_seq_one_letter_code
_entity_poly.pdbx_strand_id
1 'polypeptide(L)' 'MSFDALKELAAAGHNFKGANPQQLEAISSLSQEEVTLLNSIKQRLDSAEDVVPHGVDAPLSGAFVW' A
#
# COMPACT_ATOMS: atom_id res chain seq x y z
N MET A 1 -6.28 -20.32 13.75
CA MET A 1 -5.95 -19.74 12.44
C MET A 1 -5.11 -18.51 12.71
N SER A 2 -3.89 -18.44 12.18
CA SER A 2 -3.02 -17.26 12.38
C SER A 2 -3.57 -16.10 11.55
N PHE A 3 -3.59 -14.90 12.13
CA PHE A 3 -3.91 -13.69 11.38
C PHE A 3 -2.83 -13.46 10.32
N ASP A 4 -3.24 -13.17 9.08
CA ASP A 4 -2.34 -12.92 7.96
C ASP A 4 -2.57 -11.50 7.46
N ALA A 5 -1.75 -10.58 7.95
CA ALA A 5 -1.83 -9.16 7.65
C ALA A 5 -1.65 -8.87 6.16
N LEU A 6 -0.77 -9.60 5.47
CA LEU A 6 -0.51 -9.41 4.04
C LEU A 6 -1.76 -9.76 3.23
N LYS A 7 -2.44 -10.85 3.60
CA LYS A 7 -3.66 -11.29 2.92
C LYS A 7 -4.82 -10.31 3.13
N GLU A 8 -5.00 -9.81 4.34
CA GLU A 8 -6.05 -8.85 4.67
C GLU A 8 -5.85 -7.50 3.97
N LEU A 9 -4.61 -6.99 3.98
CA LEU A 9 -4.27 -5.75 3.28
C LEU A 9 -4.36 -5.92 1.75
N ALA A 10 -3.96 -7.07 1.21
CA ALA A 10 -4.14 -7.36 -0.22
C ALA A 10 -5.63 -7.40 -0.62
N ALA A 11 -6.48 -7.99 0.23
CA ALA A 11 -7.94 -8.02 0.02
C ALA A 11 -8.57 -6.62 0.06
N ALA A 12 -8.00 -5.70 0.84
CA ALA A 12 -8.37 -4.29 0.86
C ALA A 12 -7.79 -3.46 -0.30
N GLY A 13 -7.08 -4.10 -1.25
CA GLY A 13 -6.56 -3.44 -2.45
C GLY A 13 -5.22 -2.74 -2.24
N HIS A 14 -4.48 -3.03 -1.16
CA HIS A 14 -3.08 -2.62 -1.04
C HIS A 14 -2.21 -3.42 -2.03
N ASN A 15 -1.31 -2.72 -2.72
CA ASN A 15 -0.38 -3.35 -3.66
C ASN A 15 1.03 -3.39 -3.06
N PHE A 16 1.61 -4.59 -3.02
CA PHE A 16 2.97 -4.82 -2.52
C PHE A 16 4.00 -4.99 -3.64
N LYS A 17 3.63 -4.70 -4.90
CA LYS A 17 4.54 -4.82 -6.04
C LYS A 17 5.73 -3.87 -5.87
N GLY A 18 6.93 -4.44 -5.77
CA GLY A 18 8.17 -3.71 -5.50
C GLY A 18 8.61 -3.71 -4.03
N ALA A 19 7.81 -4.28 -3.12
CA ALA A 19 8.22 -4.46 -1.74
C ALA A 19 9.37 -5.48 -1.65
N ASN A 20 10.40 -5.15 -0.88
CA ASN A 20 11.49 -6.07 -0.57
C ASN A 20 11.07 -7.07 0.52
N PRO A 21 11.83 -8.15 0.75
CA PRO A 21 11.47 -9.17 1.73
C PRO A 21 11.32 -8.63 3.17
N GLN A 22 12.16 -7.65 3.55
CA GLN A 22 12.10 -7.03 4.88
C GLN A 22 10.82 -6.20 5.08
N GLN A 23 10.34 -5.55 4.01
CA GLN A 23 9.07 -4.82 4.03
C GLN A 23 7.88 -5.77 4.14
N LEU A 24 7.92 -6.90 3.41
CA LEU A 24 6.88 -7.92 3.52
C LEU A 24 6.84 -8.56 4.91
N GLU A 25 7.99 -8.77 5.54
CA GLU A 25 8.09 -9.26 6.92
C GLU A 25 7.58 -8.24 7.94
N ALA A 26 7.90 -6.96 7.77
CA ALA A 26 7.34 -5.90 8.59
C ALA A 26 5.80 -5.87 8.48
N ILE A 27 5.26 -6.03 7.28
CA ILE A 27 3.81 -6.04 7.04
C ILE A 27 3.18 -7.31 7.62
N SER A 28 3.81 -8.47 7.50
CA SER A 28 3.28 -9.71 8.07
C SER A 28 3.30 -9.73 9.60
N SER A 29 4.17 -8.93 10.23
CA SER A 29 4.22 -8.76 11.68
C SER A 29 3.12 -7.84 12.25
N LEU A 30 2.34 -7.18 11.40
CA LEU A 30 1.27 -6.28 11.85
C LEU A 30 0.15 -7.05 12.54
N SER A 31 -0.38 -6.43 13.59
CA SER A 31 -1.55 -6.91 14.31
C SER A 31 -2.85 -6.63 13.54
N GLN A 32 -3.93 -7.30 13.95
CA GLN A 32 -5.25 -7.10 13.35
C GLN A 32 -5.77 -5.67 13.53
N GLU A 33 -5.46 -5.01 14.64
CA GLU A 33 -5.84 -3.63 14.92
C GLU A 33 -5.13 -2.66 13.96
N GLU A 34 -3.83 -2.86 13.73
CA GLU A 34 -3.04 -2.05 12.81
C GLU A 34 -3.52 -2.19 11.36
N VAL A 35 -3.84 -3.41 10.92
CA VAL A 35 -4.40 -3.65 9.59
C VAL A 35 -5.77 -2.99 9.43
N THR A 36 -6.61 -3.05 10.47
CA THR A 36 -7.92 -2.39 10.46
C THR A 36 -7.77 -0.87 10.34
N LEU A 37 -6.81 -0.30 11.07
CA LEU A 37 -6.49 1.12 10.98
C LEU A 37 -6.01 1.51 9.56
N LEU A 38 -5.08 0.75 8.99
CA LEU A 38 -4.56 0.99 7.63
C LEU A 38 -5.69 0.94 6.58
N ASN A 39 -6.58 -0.04 6.67
CA ASN A 39 -7.73 -0.15 5.79
C ASN A 39 -8.67 1.05 5.94
N SER A 40 -8.92 1.53 7.17
CA SER A 40 -9.76 2.72 7.40
C SER A 40 -9.15 4.00 6.82
N ILE A 41 -7.82 4.15 6.88
CA ILE A 41 -7.10 5.29 6.29
C ILE A 41 -7.21 5.22 4.77
N LYS A 42 -6.99 4.05 4.17
CA LYS A 42 -7.14 3.84 2.73
C LYS A 42 -8.56 4.19 2.25
N GLN A 43 -9.60 3.73 2.93
CA GLN A 43 -10.98 4.08 2.57
C GLN A 43 -11.24 5.59 2.61
N ARG A 44 -10.70 6.29 3.61
CA ARG A 44 -10.82 7.74 3.72
C ARG A 44 -10.07 8.48 2.62
N LEU A 45 -8.89 7.99 2.22
CA LEU A 45 -8.11 8.53 1.10
C LEU A 45 -8.81 8.28 -0.23
N ASP A 46 -9.30 7.05 -0.48
CA ASP A 46 -10.02 6.69 -1.70
C ASP A 46 -11.35 7.46 -1.83
N SER A 47 -11.95 7.87 -0.70
CA SER A 47 -13.17 8.70 -0.69
C SER A 47 -12.89 10.21 -0.79
N ALA A 48 -11.63 10.62 -0.63
CA ALA A 48 -11.23 12.02 -0.77
C ALA A 48 -10.94 12.28 -2.26
N GLU A 49 -11.88 12.93 -2.96
CA GLU A 49 -11.80 13.24 -4.40
C GLU A 49 -10.53 14.04 -4.81
N ASP A 50 -9.87 14.71 -3.85
CA ASP A 50 -8.66 15.51 -4.07
C ASP A 50 -7.33 14.74 -3.89
N VAL A 51 -7.36 13.47 -3.50
CA VAL A 51 -6.13 12.69 -3.31
C VAL A 51 -5.77 12.01 -4.63
N VAL A 52 -5.05 12.73 -5.48
CA VAL A 52 -4.44 12.16 -6.68
C VAL A 52 -3.25 11.28 -6.26
N PRO A 53 -3.26 9.97 -6.55
CA PRO A 53 -2.10 9.14 -6.30
C PRO A 53 -0.95 9.59 -7.20
N HIS A 54 0.19 9.97 -6.61
CA HIS A 54 1.40 10.40 -7.31
C HIS A 54 2.09 9.29 -8.17
N GLY A 55 1.39 8.20 -8.51
CA GLY A 55 1.96 7.03 -9.18
C GLY A 55 1.29 6.61 -10.48
N VAL A 56 0.24 7.30 -10.95
CA VAL A 56 -0.52 6.88 -12.15
C VAL A 56 -0.23 7.69 -13.42
N ASP A 57 0.55 8.77 -13.38
CA ASP A 57 0.83 9.56 -14.59
C ASP A 57 2.19 10.26 -14.56
N ALA A 58 3.27 9.48 -14.49
CA ALA A 58 4.56 9.94 -14.98
C ALA A 58 4.83 9.24 -16.31
N PRO A 59 4.57 9.87 -17.47
CA PRO A 59 5.24 9.45 -18.69
C PRO A 59 6.74 9.53 -18.40
N LEU A 60 7.45 8.42 -18.58
CA LEU A 60 8.92 8.35 -18.56
C LEU A 60 9.47 9.15 -19.75
N SER A 61 9.28 10.47 -19.75
CA SER A 61 9.73 11.40 -20.78
C SER A 61 10.63 12.45 -20.14
N GLY A 62 11.94 12.22 -20.26
CA GLY A 62 13.00 13.18 -19.93
C GLY A 62 13.55 13.02 -18.51
N ALA A 63 14.84 12.88 -18.26
CA ALA A 63 16.00 12.91 -19.12
C ALA A 63 17.14 12.19 -18.37
N PHE A 64 18.00 11.49 -19.11
CA PHE A 64 19.34 11.19 -18.63
C PHE A 64 20.06 12.52 -18.35
N VAL A 65 20.63 12.67 -17.16
CA VAL A 65 21.56 13.75 -16.83
C VAL A 65 22.91 13.11 -16.54
N TRP A 66 23.88 13.39 -17.41
CA TRP A 66 25.32 13.31 -17.11
C TRP A 66 25.72 14.56 -16.33
#